data_AF-A0A8J7WHW4-F1
#
_entry.id   AF-A0A8J7WHW4-F1
#
_cell.length_a   1.000
_cell.length_b   1.000
_cell.length_c   1.000
_cell.angle_alpha   90.00
_cell.angle_beta   90.00
_cell.angle_gamma   90.00
#
_symmetry.space_group_name_H-M   'P 1'
#
loop_
_entity.id
_entity.type
_entity.pdbx_description
1 polymer ?
#
loop_
_entity_poly.entity_id
_entity_poly.type
_entity_poly.pdbx_seq_one_letter_code
_entity_poly.pdbx_strand_id
1 'polypeptide(L)' 'MKEDRDMLELKRKIDEILAQIDNADPATRKALFAHLDRAVSRLEEAGEDVPPQVRARLDAQAEEEIEAQFDNLPL' A
#
# COMPACT_ATOMS: atom_id res chain seq x y z
N MET A 1 4.45 6.53 -25.12
CA MET A 1 5.04 7.76 -24.52
C MET A 1 4.15 8.43 -23.48
N LYS A 2 2.80 8.42 -23.55
CA LYS A 2 1.98 8.87 -22.40
C LYS A 2 1.98 7.81 -21.29
N GLU A 3 1.65 6.57 -21.64
CA GLU A 3 1.61 5.43 -20.70
C GLU A 3 2.91 5.25 -19.89
N ASP A 4 4.08 5.41 -20.53
CA ASP A 4 5.38 5.31 -19.84
C ASP A 4 5.57 6.37 -18.74
N ARG A 5 5.06 7.58 -18.96
CA ARG A 5 5.11 8.68 -17.98
C ARG A 5 4.10 8.42 -16.86
N ASP A 6 2.89 7.98 -17.19
CA ASP A 6 1.86 7.64 -16.21
C ASP A 6 2.35 6.54 -15.25
N MET A 7 3.06 5.52 -15.75
CA MET A 7 3.64 4.46 -14.91
C MET A 7 4.79 4.96 -14.04
N LEU A 8 5.64 5.84 -14.55
CA LEU A 8 6.71 6.46 -13.75
C LEU A 8 6.14 7.31 -12.60
N GLU A 9 5.08 8.07 -12.87
CA GLU A 9 4.37 8.84 -11.85
C GLU A 9 3.69 7.93 -10.82
N LEU A 10 3.12 6.81 -11.26
CA LEU A 10 2.51 5.83 -10.37
C LEU A 10 3.54 5.18 -9.43
N LYS A 11 4.72 4.80 -9.94
CA LYS A 11 5.81 4.25 -9.12
C LYS A 11 6.31 5.27 -8.09
N ARG A 12 6.52 6.52 -8.49
CA ARG A 12 6.87 7.60 -7.54
C ARG A 12 5.82 7.77 -6.45
N LYS A 13 4.55 7.74 -6.83
CA LYS A 13 3.45 7.85 -5.88
C LYS A 13 3.44 6.70 -4.87
N ILE A 14 3.79 5.49 -5.30
CA ILE A 14 3.95 4.34 -4.41
C ILE A 14 5.07 4.57 -3.40
N ASP A 15 6.24 5.04 -3.83
CA ASP A 15 7.35 5.39 -2.92
C ASP A 15 6.96 6.50 -1.92
N GLU A 16 6.23 7.52 -2.38
CA GLU A 16 5.73 8.59 -1.51
C GLU A 16 4.70 8.10 -0.48
N ILE A 17 3.81 7.17 -0.88
CA ILE A 17 2.83 6.57 0.02
C ILE A 17 3.55 5.72 1.07
N LEU A 18 4.54 4.92 0.67
CA LEU A 18 5.36 4.13 1.59
C LEU A 18 6.05 5.01 2.63
N ALA A 19 6.68 6.10 2.22
CA ALA A 19 7.33 7.03 3.15
C ALA A 19 6.35 7.71 4.13
N GLN A 20 5.12 7.97 3.68
CA GLN A 20 4.07 8.54 4.53
C GLN A 20 3.54 7.51 5.54
N ILE A 21 3.40 6.24 5.17
CA ILE A 21 2.89 5.17 6.04
C ILE A 21 3.71 5.06 7.34
N ASP A 22 5.05 5.16 7.24
CA ASP A 22 5.94 5.06 8.39
C ASP A 22 5.79 6.22 9.40
N ASN A 23 5.32 7.39 8.95
CA ASN A 23 5.16 8.58 9.79
C ASN A 23 3.70 8.92 10.10
N ALA A 24 2.75 8.21 9.52
CA ALA A 24 1.33 8.47 9.64
C ALA A 24 0.74 7.86 10.93
N ASP A 25 -0.24 8.57 11.50
CA ASP A 25 -1.08 8.07 12.56
C ASP A 25 -1.93 6.89 12.07
N PRO A 26 -2.43 5.99 12.96
CA PRO A 26 -3.11 4.76 12.56
C PRO A 26 -4.30 4.97 11.61
N ALA A 27 -5.10 6.02 11.82
CA ALA A 27 -6.24 6.34 10.95
C ALA A 27 -5.78 6.78 9.54
N THR A 28 -4.73 7.60 9.47
CA THR A 28 -4.12 8.07 8.22
C THR A 28 -3.41 6.93 7.50
N ARG A 29 -2.73 6.06 8.24
CA ARG A 29 -2.03 4.87 7.76
C ARG A 29 -2.97 3.94 7.00
N LYS A 30 -4.16 3.67 7.54
CA LYS A 30 -5.18 2.84 6.87
C LYS A 30 -5.63 3.41 5.53
N ALA A 31 -5.84 4.74 5.45
CA ALA A 31 -6.16 5.40 4.20
C ALA A 31 -5.01 5.31 3.18
N LEU A 32 -3.77 5.50 3.63
CA LEU A 32 -2.58 5.37 2.80
C LEU A 32 -2.40 3.95 2.25
N PHE A 33 -2.65 2.91 3.05
CA PHE A 33 -2.65 1.53 2.58
C PHE A 33 -3.72 1.26 1.53
N ALA A 34 -4.93 1.81 1.67
CA ALA A 34 -5.95 1.71 0.62
C ALA A 34 -5.53 2.43 -0.67
N HIS A 35 -4.77 3.52 -0.58
CA HIS A 35 -4.18 4.18 -1.74
C HIS A 35 -3.04 3.37 -2.36
N LEU A 36 -2.22 2.73 -1.53
CA LEU A 36 -1.13 1.85 -1.96
C LEU A 36 -1.67 0.66 -2.73
N ASP A 37 -2.69 -0.02 -2.20
CA ASP A 37 -3.37 -1.16 -2.81
C ASP A 37 -3.90 -0.81 -4.20
N ARG A 38 -4.63 0.30 -4.35
CA ARG A 38 -5.12 0.77 -5.65
C ARG A 38 -4.00 1.08 -6.65
N ALA A 39 -2.89 1.64 -6.18
CA ALA A 39 -1.75 1.94 -7.03
C ALA A 39 -1.06 0.66 -7.51
N VAL A 40 -0.96 -0.34 -6.64
CA VAL A 40 -0.47 -1.69 -6.96
C VAL A 40 -1.38 -2.37 -7.97
N SER A 41 -2.70 -2.41 -7.76
CA SER A 41 -3.63 -3.00 -8.73
C SER A 41 -3.48 -2.37 -10.11
N ARG A 42 -3.29 -1.06 -10.17
CA ARG A 42 -3.09 -0.35 -11.45
C ARG A 42 -1.77 -0.71 -12.14
N LEU A 43 -0.69 -0.97 -11.39
CA LEU A 43 0.55 -1.51 -11.97
C LEU A 43 0.32 -2.92 -12.52
N GLU A 44 -0.35 -3.78 -11.76
CA GLU A 44 -0.63 -5.16 -12.19
C GLU A 44 -1.53 -5.21 -13.43
N GLU A 45 -2.58 -4.37 -13.48
CA GLU A 45 -3.44 -4.20 -14.65
C GLU A 45 -2.68 -3.68 -15.88
N ALA A 46 -1.65 -2.87 -15.67
CA ALA A 46 -0.76 -2.41 -16.73
C ALA A 46 0.30 -3.44 -17.15
N GLY A 47 0.37 -4.59 -16.47
CA GLY A 47 1.41 -5.61 -16.68
C GLY A 47 2.79 -5.20 -16.16
N GLU A 48 2.85 -4.18 -15.30
CA GLU A 48 4.08 -3.71 -14.65
C GLU A 48 4.39 -4.54 -13.40
N ASP A 49 5.68 -4.72 -13.14
CA ASP A 49 6.14 -5.41 -11.94
C ASP A 49 5.94 -4.55 -10.69
N VAL A 50 5.38 -5.17 -9.66
CA VAL A 50 5.17 -4.53 -8.35
C VAL A 50 6.38 -4.83 -7.47
N PRO A 51 7.06 -3.81 -6.93
CA PRO A 51 8.22 -4.03 -6.08
C PRO A 51 7.89 -4.94 -4.89
N PRO A 52 8.74 -5.93 -4.55
CA PRO A 52 8.45 -6.90 -3.50
C PRO A 52 8.29 -6.26 -2.13
N GLN A 53 8.98 -5.15 -1.86
CA GLN A 53 8.83 -4.37 -0.63
C GLN A 53 7.41 -3.81 -0.45
N VAL A 54 6.70 -3.50 -1.54
CA VAL A 54 5.34 -2.96 -1.50
C VAL A 54 4.37 -4.06 -1.11
N ARG A 55 4.49 -5.23 -1.73
CA ARG A 55 3.70 -6.43 -1.36
C ARG A 55 3.92 -6.82 0.09
N ALA A 56 5.18 -6.87 0.53
CA ALA A 56 5.50 -7.18 1.92
C ALA A 56 4.87 -6.20 2.93
N ARG A 57 4.76 -4.91 2.57
CA ARG A 57 4.08 -3.91 3.41
C ARG A 57 2.56 -4.10 3.45
N LEU A 58 1.94 -4.48 2.33
CA LEU A 58 0.50 -4.77 2.28
C LEU A 58 0.17 -6.02 3.10
N ASP A 59 0.97 -7.10 2.98
CA ASP A 59 0.81 -8.30 3.81
C ASP A 59 0.97 -8.00 5.31
N ALA A 60 2.02 -7.26 5.68
CA ALA A 60 2.25 -6.89 7.08
C ALA A 60 1.09 -6.08 7.68
N GLN A 61 0.49 -5.18 6.89
CA GLN A 61 -0.70 -4.45 7.32
C GLN A 61 -1.92 -5.36 7.50
N ALA A 62 -2.12 -6.32 6.59
CA ALA A 62 -3.22 -7.27 6.70
C ALA A 62 -3.10 -8.12 7.97
N GLU A 63 -1.89 -8.57 8.30
CA GLU A 63 -1.60 -9.27 9.56
C GLU A 63 -1.89 -8.40 10.78
N GLU A 64 -1.44 -7.13 10.81
CA GLU A 64 -1.71 -6.18 11.90
C GLU A 64 -3.22 -5.94 12.10
N GLU A 65 -3.99 -5.81 11.02
CA GLU A 65 -5.46 -5.64 11.10
C GLU A 65 -6.19 -6.90 11.58
N ILE A 66 -5.64 -8.09 11.29
CA ILE A 66 -6.15 -9.35 11.80
C ILE A 66 -5.87 -9.44 13.30
N GLU A 67 -4.65 -9.18 13.75
CA GLU A 67 -4.28 -9.20 15.17
C GLU A 67 -5.10 -8.19 15.99
N ALA A 68 -5.27 -6.96 15.49
CA ALA A 68 -6.08 -5.93 16.14
C ALA A 68 -7.57 -6.31 16.27
N GLN A 69 -8.08 -7.17 15.38
CA GLN A 69 -9.43 -7.70 15.47
C GLN A 69 -9.57 -8.73 16.60
N PHE A 70 -8.53 -9.54 16.85
CA PHE A 70 -8.55 -10.55 17.90
C PHE A 70 -8.33 -9.97 19.29
N ASP A 71 -7.60 -8.84 19.42
CA ASP A 71 -7.37 -8.15 20.70
C ASP A 71 -8.65 -7.57 21.33
N ASN A 72 -9.71 -7.38 20.54
CA ASN A 72 -11.01 -6.85 20.99
C ASN A 72 -12.05 -7.92 21.36
N LEU A 73 -11.69 -9.20 21.42
CA LEU A 73 -12.60 -10.24 21.90
C LEU A 73 -12.63 -10.24 23.44
N PRO A 74 -13.78 -9.98 24.09
CA PRO A 74 -13.88 -10.13 25.54
C PRO A 74 -13.67 -11.60 25.91
N LEU A 75 -12.75 -11.86 26.85
CA LEU A 75 -12.59 -13.16 27.51
C LEU A 75 -13.86 -13.55 28.29
#